data_AF-A0A662TID6-F1
#
_entry.id   AF-A0A662TID6-F1
#
_cell.length_a   1.000
_cell.length_b   1.000
_cell.length_c   1.000
_cell.angle_alpha   90.00
_cell.angle_beta   90.00
_cell.angle_gamma   90.00
#
_symmetry.space_group_name_H-M   'P 1'
#
loop_
_entity.id
_entity.type
_entity.pdbx_description
1 polymer ?
#
loop_
_entity_poly.entity_id
_entity_poly.type
_entity_poly.pdbx_seq_one_letter_code
_entity_poly.pdbx_strand_id
1 'polypeptide(L)' 'MKLVREHVGDERLVKHMIAVGAIMRGLAEYFGEDADVWEVVGILHDIDYEYT' A
#
# COMPACT_ATOMS: atom_id res chain seq x y z
N MET A 1 5.54 -7.21 2.79
CA MET A 1 6.46 -6.84 1.69
C MET A 1 6.79 -7.96 0.71
N LYS A 2 6.80 -9.25 1.11
CA LYS A 2 7.07 -10.37 0.20
C LYS A 2 6.03 -10.46 -0.94
N LEU A 3 4.74 -10.37 -0.60
CA LEU A 3 3.63 -10.41 -1.56
C LEU A 3 3.69 -9.33 -2.66
N VAL A 4 3.91 -8.06 -2.29
CA VAL A 4 3.97 -6.94 -3.26
C VAL A 4 5.13 -7.14 -4.25
N ARG A 5 6.32 -7.55 -3.77
CA ARG A 5 7.47 -7.82 -4.64
C ARG A 5 7.33 -9.09 -5.47
N GLU A 6 6.44 -10.00 -5.09
CA GLU A 6 6.14 -11.23 -5.84
C GLU A 6 5.11 -11.00 -6.96
N HIS A 7 4.26 -9.98 -6.83
CA HIS A 7 3.16 -9.72 -7.77
C HIS A 7 3.34 -8.45 -8.60
N VAL A 8 4.27 -7.57 -8.22
CA VAL A 8 4.56 -6.31 -8.92
C VAL A 8 6.04 -6.29 -9.30
N GLY A 9 6.32 -6.45 -10.59
CA GLY A 9 7.66 -6.40 -11.17
C GLY A 9 8.19 -4.97 -11.34
N ASP A 10 7.32 -3.97 -11.44
CA ASP A 10 7.73 -2.55 -11.56
C ASP A 10 8.07 -1.93 -10.19
N GLU A 11 9.36 -1.69 -9.93
CA GLU A 11 9.83 -0.99 -8.72
C GLU A 11 9.19 0.39 -8.50
N ARG A 12 8.77 1.09 -9.55
CA ARG A 12 8.10 2.39 -9.43
C ARG A 12 6.72 2.21 -8.81
N LEU A 13 6.00 1.16 -9.21
CA LEU A 13 4.69 0.85 -8.67
C LEU A 13 4.79 0.37 -7.22
N VAL A 14 5.80 -0.43 -6.88
CA VAL A 14 6.08 -0.79 -5.49
C VAL A 14 6.32 0.45 -4.61
N LYS A 15 7.12 1.42 -5.10
CA LYS A 15 7.37 2.68 -4.38
C LYS A 15 6.10 3.53 -4.24
N HIS A 16 5.24 3.53 -5.26
CA HIS A 16 3.94 4.19 -5.20
C HIS A 16 3.04 3.58 -4.11
N MET A 17 2.87 2.26 -4.10
CA MET A 17 2.06 1.55 -3.11
C MET A 17 2.55 1.77 -1.67
N ILE A 18 3.88 1.81 -1.47
CA ILE A 18 4.47 2.13 -0.15
C ILE A 18 4.15 3.58 0.25
N ALA A 19 4.28 4.55 -0.67
CA ALA A 19 3.97 5.95 -0.38
C ALA A 19 2.49 6.15 -0.03
N VAL A 20 1.58 5.46 -0.75
CA VAL A 20 0.14 5.47 -0.47
C VAL A 20 -0.14 4.87 0.91
N GLY A 21 0.48 3.74 1.27
CA GLY A 21 0.37 3.16 2.62
C GLY A 21 0.74 4.14 3.73
N ALA A 22 1.87 4.86 3.58
CA ALA A 22 2.30 5.85 4.56
C ALA A 22 1.32 7.04 4.68
N ILE A 23 0.73 7.49 3.57
CA ILE A 23 -0.31 8.54 3.57
C ILE A 23 -1.57 8.03 4.30
N MET A 24 -2.00 6.81 3.99
CA MET A 24 -3.17 6.19 4.62
C MET A 24 -2.98 6.01 6.12
N ARG A 25 -1.77 5.67 6.57
CA ARG A 25 -1.42 5.64 7.99
C ARG A 25 -1.66 6.99 8.68
N GLY A 26 -1.14 8.07 8.09
CA GLY A 26 -1.32 9.42 8.65
C GLY A 26 -2.78 9.88 8.66
N LEU A 27 -3.57 9.47 7.67
CA LEU A 27 -5.02 9.72 7.65
C LEU A 27 -5.74 8.94 8.77
N ALA A 28 -5.39 7.68 8.98
CA ALA A 28 -5.98 6.88 10.05
C ALA A 28 -5.72 7.49 11.43
N GLU A 29 -4.48 7.91 11.70
CA GLU A 29 -4.11 8.61 12.94
C GLU A 29 -4.91 9.91 13.11
N TYR A 30 -5.14 10.66 12.03
CA TYR A 30 -5.96 11.88 12.04
C TYR A 30 -7.44 11.61 12.34
N PHE A 31 -8.00 10.52 11.79
CA PHE A 31 -9.39 10.14 12.00
C PHE A 31 -9.64 9.32 13.27
N GLY A 32 -8.58 8.93 13.99
CA GLY A 32 -8.68 8.06 15.17
C GLY A 32 -8.99 6.60 14.84
N GLU A 33 -8.62 6.16 13.64
CA GLU A 33 -8.80 4.81 13.11
C GLU A 33 -7.55 3.95 13.29
N ASP A 34 -7.63 2.66 12.94
CA ASP A 34 -6.49 1.73 13.00
C ASP A 34 -5.47 2.01 11.89
N ALA A 35 -4.35 2.62 12.28
CA ALA A 35 -3.27 3.01 11.39
C ALA A 35 -2.58 1.83 10.69
N ASP A 36 -2.47 0.67 11.35
CA ASP A 36 -1.80 -0.50 10.78
C ASP A 36 -2.68 -1.15 9.70
N VAL A 37 -4.00 -1.20 9.93
CA VAL A 37 -4.96 -1.67 8.91
C VAL A 37 -4.93 -0.77 7.68
N TRP A 38 -4.97 0.55 7.87
CA TRP A 38 -4.98 1.50 6.75
C TRP A 38 -3.66 1.48 5.96
N GLU A 39 -2.52 1.34 6.61
CA GLU A 39 -1.23 1.22 5.95
C GLU A 39 -1.16 -0.05 5.10
N VAL A 40 -1.61 -1.19 5.63
CA VAL A 40 -1.61 -2.46 4.90
C VAL A 40 -2.54 -2.41 3.69
N VAL A 41 -3.74 -1.84 3.84
CA VAL A 41 -4.69 -1.66 2.73
C VAL A 41 -4.08 -0.76 1.65
N GLY A 42 -3.47 0.36 2.04
CA GLY A 42 -2.81 1.27 1.10
C GLY A 42 -1.63 0.64 0.36
N ILE A 43 -0.88 -0.24 1.01
CA ILE A 43 0.21 -0.99 0.35
C ILE A 43 -0.33 -2.03 -0.63
N LEU A 44 -1.52 -2.58 -0.41
CA LEU A 44 -2.06 -3.69 -1.22
C LEU A 44 -3.08 -3.26 -2.28
N HIS A 45 -3.47 -1.99 -2.32
CA HIS A 45 -4.61 -1.53 -3.13
C HIS A 45 -4.51 -1.83 -4.62
N ASP A 46 -3.29 -1.86 -5.18
CA ASP A 46 -2.99 -2.06 -6.61
C ASP A 46 -2.17 -3.35 -6.87
N ILE A 47 -2.32 -4.36 -6.01
CA ILE A 47 -1.54 -5.62 -6.13
C ILE A 47 -1.85 -6.43 -7.41
N ASP A 48 -3.01 -6.21 -8.02
CA ASP A 48 -3.48 -6.88 -9.22
C ASP A 48 -3.28 -6.05 -10.51
N TYR A 49 -2.60 -4.90 -10.42
CA TYR A 49 -2.39 -3.99 -11.55
C TYR A 49 -1.72 -4.65 -12.76
N GLU A 50 -0.77 -5.57 -12.57
CA GLU A 50 -0.08 -6.27 -13.67
C GLU A 50 -0.91 -7.40 -14.33
N TYR A 51 -2.08 -7.74 -13.77
CA TYR A 51 -2.95 -8.81 -14.28
C TYR A 51 -4.09 -8.31 -15.18
N THR A 52 -4.23 -6.99 -15.36
CA THR A 52 -5.29 -6.35 -16.18
C THR A 52 -4.67 -5.50 -17.29
#